data_AF-A0A661HHZ5-F1
#
_entry.id   AF-A0A661HHZ5-F1
#
_cell.length_a   1.000
_cell.length_b   1.000
_cell.length_c   1.000
_cell.angle_alpha   90.00
_cell.angle_beta   90.00
_cell.angle_gamma   90.00
#
_symmetry.space_group_name_H-M   'P 1'
#
loop_
_entity.id
_entity.type
_entity.pdbx_description
1 polymer ?
#
loop_
_entity_poly.entity_id
_entity_poly.type
_entity_poly.pdbx_seq_one_letter_code
_entity_poly.pdbx_strand_id
1 'polypeptide(L)'
;MKLYAPWEKAFKKVSTPFEHFLHAQTTSGMVLMFMTIFALILANSPLTETYAHFFHTKVDLNVGSWKLSQTIHHWINDGLM
;
A
#
# COMPACT_ATOMS: atom_id res chain seq x y z
N MET A 1 13.11 27.97 19.84
CA MET A 1 11.67 27.69 19.61
C MET A 1 11.60 26.81 18.35
N LYS A 2 11.40 25.49 18.47
CA LYS A 2 11.34 24.61 17.29
C LYS A 2 10.03 24.88 16.54
N LEU A 3 10.13 25.53 15.38
CA LEU A 3 9.00 25.80 14.49
C LEU A 3 8.53 24.47 13.89
N TYR A 4 7.57 23.82 14.54
CA TYR A 4 6.90 22.65 13.97
C TYR A 4 6.00 23.13 12.84
N ALA A 5 6.41 22.90 11.59
CA ALA A 5 5.53 23.09 10.46
C ALA A 5 4.28 22.19 10.63
N PRO A 6 3.07 22.62 10.25
CA PRO A 6 1.85 21.84 10.42
C PRO A 6 1.95 20.42 9.81
N TRP A 7 2.69 20.29 8.71
CA TRP A 7 3.00 19.01 8.04
C TRP A 7 3.84 18.06 8.92
N GLU A 8 4.72 18.58 9.77
CA GLU A 8 5.58 17.76 10.64
C GLU A 8 4.76 17.05 11.73
N LYS A 9 3.69 17.70 12.22
CA LYS A 9 2.77 17.10 13.20
C LYS A 9 1.95 15.96 12.59
N ALA A 10 1.46 16.15 11.36
CA ALA A 10 0.73 15.12 10.63
C ALA A 10 1.64 13.91 10.35
N PHE A 11 2.87 14.16 9.89
CA PHE A 11 3.84 13.11 9.61
C PHE A 11 4.20 12.32 10.87
N LYS A 12 4.54 13.01 11.97
CA LYS A 12 4.87 12.34 13.26
C LYS A 12 3.71 11.51 13.78
N LYS A 13 2.47 11.97 13.64
CA LYS A 13 1.28 11.22 14.06
C LYS A 13 1.14 9.86 13.34
N VAL A 14 1.61 9.76 12.10
CA VAL A 14 1.57 8.52 11.30
C VAL A 14 2.84 7.69 11.49
N SER A 15 4.00 8.32 11.55
CA SER A 15 5.31 7.64 11.64
C SER A 15 5.54 6.96 12.99
N THR A 16 5.15 7.57 14.11
CA THR A 16 5.37 6.97 15.45
C THR A 16 4.66 5.62 15.67
N PRO A 17 3.35 5.46 15.35
CA PRO A 17 2.72 4.14 15.46
C PRO A 17 3.26 3.14 14.44
N PHE A 18 3.69 3.59 13.26
CA PHE A 18 4.33 2.74 12.26
C PHE A 18 5.69 2.19 12.73
N GLU A 19 6.53 3.01 13.34
CA GLU A 19 7.79 2.58 13.95
C GLU A 19 7.56 1.57 15.08
N HIS A 20 6.53 1.79 15.90
CA HIS A 20 6.15 0.86 16.96
C HIS A 20 5.66 -0.48 16.39
N PHE A 21 4.89 -0.45 15.30
CA PHE A 21 4.47 -1.65 14.57
C PHE A 21 5.66 -2.42 14.01
N LEU A 22 6.62 -1.74 13.39
CA LEU A 22 7.84 -2.38 12.88
C LEU A 22 8.67 -3.02 13.99
N HIS A 23 8.76 -2.39 15.17
CA HIS A 23 9.42 -2.98 16.35
C HIS A 23 8.65 -4.16 16.95
N ALA A 24 7.32 -4.21 16.76
CA ALA A 24 6.48 -5.33 17.19
C ALA A 24 6.60 -6.51 16.21
N GLN A 25 7.78 -7.15 16.18
CA GLN A 25 8.17 -8.18 15.22
C GLN A 25 7.16 -9.35 15.13
N THR A 26 6.66 -9.85 16.26
CA THR A 26 5.68 -10.96 16.30
C THR A 26 4.31 -10.54 15.77
N THR A 27 3.84 -9.35 16.15
CA THR A 27 2.53 -8.82 15.72
C THR A 27 2.51 -8.53 14.23
N SER A 28 3.58 -7.94 13.71
CA SER A 28 3.77 -7.68 12.28
C SER A 28 3.80 -8.98 11.46
N GLY A 29 4.49 -10.01 11.95
CA GLY A 29 4.48 -11.34 11.33
C GLY A 29 3.09 -11.98 11.27
N MET A 30 2.32 -11.91 12.36
CA MET A 30 0.94 -12.43 12.38
C MET A 30 0.03 -11.68 11.41
N VAL A 31 0.13 -10.35 11.35
CA VAL A 31 -0.65 -9.53 10.40
C VAL A 31 -0.29 -9.89 8.96
N LEU A 32 0.99 -10.05 8.63
CA LEU A 32 1.44 -10.46 7.31
C LEU A 32 0.90 -11.85 6.93
N MET A 33 0.98 -12.82 7.85
CA MET A 33 0.44 -14.16 7.63
C MET A 33 -1.06 -14.12 7.39
N PHE A 34 -1.81 -13.36 8.20
CA PHE A 34 -3.25 -13.18 8.02
C PHE A 34 -3.59 -12.53 6.67
N MET A 35 -2.89 -11.46 6.28
CA MET A 35 -3.05 -10.81 4.98
C MET A 35 -2.75 -11.78 3.82
N THR A 36 -1.75 -12.65 3.99
CA THR A 36 -1.40 -13.66 2.98
C THR A 36 -2.50 -14.69 2.82
N ILE A 37 -3.02 -15.24 3.92
CA ILE A 37 -4.14 -16.19 3.89
C ILE A 37 -5.37 -15.52 3.26
N PHE A 38 -5.66 -14.28 3.65
CA PHE A 38 -6.77 -13.51 3.09
C PHE A 38 -6.63 -13.30 1.58
N ALA A 39 -5.44 -12.93 1.10
CA ALA A 39 -5.16 -12.81 -0.33
C ALA A 39 -5.32 -14.13 -1.07
N LEU A 40 -4.88 -15.26 -0.49
CA LEU A 40 -5.08 -16.60 -1.07
C LEU A 40 -6.56 -16.96 -1.15
N ILE A 41 -7.36 -16.66 -0.12
CA ILE A 41 -8.81 -16.90 -0.13
C ILE A 41 -9.45 -16.09 -1.27
N LEU A 42 -9.14 -14.80 -1.38
CA LEU A 42 -9.68 -13.95 -2.45
C LEU A 42 -9.31 -14.48 -3.84
N ALA A 43 -8.04 -14.88 -4.03
CA ALA A 43 -7.53 -15.38 -5.31
C ALA A 43 -8.09 -16.76 -5.72
N ASN A 44 -8.62 -17.54 -4.78
CA ASN A 44 -9.24 -18.85 -5.04
C ASN A 44 -10.76 -18.83 -4.93
N SER A 45 -11.37 -17.65 -4.78
CA SER A 45 -12.82 -17.49 -4.63
C SER A 45 -13.49 -17.11 -5.97
N PRO A 46 -14.83 -17.15 -6.08
CA PRO A 46 -15.53 -16.66 -7.27
C PRO A 46 -15.26 -15.18 -7.61
N LEU A 47 -14.66 -14.43 -6.68
CA LEU A 47 -14.26 -13.03 -6.86
C LEU A 47 -12.92 -12.86 -7.60
N THR A 48 -12.25 -13.95 -8.00
CA THR A 48 -10.94 -13.89 -8.68
C THR A 48 -10.95 -13.02 -9.92
N GLU A 49 -12.02 -13.05 -10.73
CA GLU A 49 -12.11 -12.18 -11.92
C GLU A 49 -12.21 -10.70 -11.54
N THR A 50 -13.02 -10.36 -10.54
CA THR A 50 -13.14 -8.98 -10.03
C THR A 50 -11.82 -8.51 -9.41
N TYR A 51 -11.15 -9.38 -8.65
CA TYR A 51 -9.84 -9.12 -8.07
C TYR A 51 -8.79 -8.89 -9.16
N ALA A 52 -8.69 -9.78 -10.15
CA ALA A 52 -7.75 -9.65 -11.26
C ALA A 52 -8.02 -8.39 -12.10
N HIS A 53 -9.29 -8.08 -12.39
CA HIS A 53 -9.66 -6.87 -13.12
C HIS A 53 -9.27 -5.59 -12.34
N PHE A 54 -9.44 -5.59 -11.02
CA PHE A 54 -8.98 -4.49 -10.17
C PHE A 54 -7.47 -4.26 -10.30
N PHE A 55 -6.64 -5.31 -10.14
CA PHE A 55 -5.18 -5.16 -10.23
C PHE A 55 -4.68 -4.86 -11.66
N HIS A 56 -5.39 -5.31 -12.70
CA HIS A 56 -5.08 -5.00 -14.10
C HIS A 56 -5.66 -3.67 -14.59
N THR A 57 -6.45 -2.98 -13.77
CA THR A 57 -6.95 -1.64 -14.12
C THR A 57 -5.76 -0.72 -14.35
N LYS A 58 -5.74 -0.05 -15.51
CA LYS A 58 -4.69 0.90 -15.86
C LYS A 58 -4.96 2.23 -15.16
N VAL A 59 -3.95 2.73 -14.48
CA VAL A 59 -3.93 4.07 -13.91
C VAL A 59 -2.98 4.91 -14.76
N ASP A 60 -3.57 5.84 -15.50
CA ASP A 60 -2.85 6.75 -16.37
C ASP A 60 -2.62 8.08 -15.66
N LEU A 61 -1.36 8.37 -15.32
CA LEU A 61 -0.95 9.68 -14.84
C LEU A 61 -0.43 10.50 -16.04
N ASN A 62 -1.11 11.61 -16.33
CA ASN A 62 -0.76 12.50 -17.42
C ASN A 62 -0.41 13.87 -16.84
N VAL A 63 0.81 14.36 -17.12
CA VAL A 63 1.28 15.70 -16.71
C VAL A 63 1.90 16.39 -17.93
N GLY A 64 1.13 17.25 -18.59
CA GLY A 64 1.57 17.91 -19.83
C GLY A 64 1.86 16.91 -20.96
N SER A 65 3.11 16.85 -21.42
CA SER A 65 3.57 15.88 -22.44
C SER A 65 3.98 14.52 -21.88
N TRP A 66 4.11 14.39 -20.56
CA TRP A 66 4.50 13.15 -19.90
C TRP A 66 3.28 12.26 -19.67
N LYS A 67 3.39 10.99 -20.08
CA LYS A 67 2.38 9.96 -19.88
C LYS A 67 3.01 8.76 -19.19
N LEU A 68 2.49 8.40 -18.03
CA LEU A 68 2.83 7.18 -17.32
C LEU A 68 1.56 6.33 -17.21
N SER A 69 1.48 5.30 -18.05
CA SER A 69 0.39 4.33 -18.04
C SER A 69 0.92 3.05 -17.43
N GLN A 70 0.47 2.74 -16.21
CA GLN A 70 0.83 1.51 -15.52
C GLN A 70 -0.39 0.90 -14.86
N THR A 71 -0.37 -0.42 -14.67
CA THR A 71 -1.43 -1.12 -13.95
C THR A 71 -1.35 -0.81 -12.46
N ILE A 72 -2.48 -0.92 -11.74
CA ILE A 72 -2.50 -0.83 -10.28
C ILE A 72 -1.49 -1.78 -9.65
N HIS A 73 -1.32 -2.98 -10.23
CA HIS A 73 -0.29 -3.92 -9.80
C HIS A 73 1.11 -3.29 -9.83
N HIS A 74 1.53 -2.67 -10.94
CA HIS A 74 2.84 -2.03 -11.05
C HIS A 74 3.02 -0.89 -10.05
N TRP A 75 2.00 -0.05 -9.88
CA TRP A 75 2.04 1.03 -8.89
C TRP A 75 2.23 0.52 -7.46
N ILE A 76 1.56 -0.57 -7.09
CA ILE A 76 1.71 -1.19 -5.77
C ILE A 76 3.11 -1.78 -5.61
N ASN A 77 3.63 -2.44 -6.65
CA ASN A 77 4.97 -3.02 -6.62
C ASN A 77 6.04 -1.94 -6.46
N ASP A 78 5.96 -0.86 -7.25
CA ASP A 78 6.89 0.27 -7.22
C ASP A 78 6.80 1.11 -5.93
N GLY A 79 5.67 1.07 -5.22
CA GLY A 79 5.47 1.79 -3.96
C GLY A 79 5.85 1.00 -2.71
N LEU A 80 5.86 -0.34 -2.79
CA LEU A 80 6.19 -1.23 -1.68
C LEU A 80 7.63 -1.78 -1.74
N MET A 81 8.20 -1.93 -2.95
CA MET A 81 9.63 -2.18 -3.16
C MET A 81 10.40 -0.86 -3.26
#